data_AF-A0A553FVP0-F1
#
_entry.id   AF-A0A553FVP0-F1
#
_cell.length_a   1.000
_cell.length_b   1.000
_cell.length_c   1.000
_cell.angle_alpha   90.00
_cell.angle_beta   90.00
_cell.angle_gamma   90.00
#
_symmetry.space_group_name_H-M   'P 1'
#
loop_
_entity.id
_entity.type
_entity.pdbx_description
1 polymer ?
#
loop_
_entity_poly.entity_id
_entity_poly.type
_entity_poly.pdbx_seq_one_letter_code
_entity_poly.pdbx_strand_id
1 'polypeptide(L)' 'MENLQLNQEGKEIKLKRALILGNFYQRKVKIIRAINQGYETIVDTIVGLKHDFVITRDGRSIPKSSIKIIYQI' A
#
# COMPACT_ATOMS: atom_id res chain seq x y z
N MET A 1 6.93 6.39 28.30
CA MET A 1 6.31 5.83 27.10
C MET A 1 6.66 6.74 25.94
N GLU A 2 7.60 6.32 25.10
CA GLU A 2 8.13 7.15 24.01
C GLU A 2 7.08 7.39 22.93
N ASN A 3 6.92 8.66 22.56
CA ASN A 3 6.10 9.11 21.45
C ASN A 3 6.77 8.69 20.14
N LEU A 4 6.10 7.83 19.37
CA LEU A 4 6.44 7.58 17.97
C LEU A 4 6.07 8.83 17.14
N GLN A 5 7.00 9.77 17.03
CA GLN A 5 6.96 10.84 16.03
C GLN A 5 7.10 10.22 14.63
N LEU A 6 5.97 10.04 13.95
CA LEU A 6 5.91 9.71 12.53
C LEU A 6 6.21 10.97 11.70
N ASN A 7 7.46 11.43 11.73
CA ASN A 7 7.99 12.34 10.73
C ASN A 7 8.37 11.53 9.47
N GLN A 8 7.37 11.15 8.68
CA GLN A 8 7.56 10.72 7.30
C GLN A 8 6.52 11.46 6.46
N GLU A 9 6.95 12.48 5.71
CA GLU A 9 6.14 13.27 4.76
C GLU A 9 5.66 12.44 3.55
N GLY A 10 5.26 11.19 3.75
CA GLY A 10 4.56 10.41 2.75
C GLY A 10 3.13 10.92 2.65
N LYS A 11 2.74 11.46 1.49
CA LYS A 11 1.33 11.79 1.24
C LYS A 11 0.51 10.50 1.37
N GLU A 12 -0.33 10.41 2.40
CA GLU A 12 -1.31 9.33 2.53
C GLU A 12 -2.34 9.48 1.41
N ILE A 13 -2.41 8.50 0.52
CA ILE A 13 -3.38 8.48 -0.56
C ILE A 13 -4.34 7.33 -0.28
N LYS A 14 -5.61 7.65 0.01
CA LYS A 14 -6.66 6.64 0.16
C LYS A 14 -6.65 5.69 -1.04
N LEU A 15 -6.66 4.38 -0.79
CA LEU A 15 -6.56 3.33 -1.82
C LEU A 15 -7.48 3.59 -3.02
N LYS A 16 -8.72 4.02 -2.81
CA LYS A 16 -9.63 4.36 -3.93
C LYS A 16 -9.11 5.50 -4.82
N ARG A 17 -8.64 6.61 -4.22
CA ARG A 17 -8.03 7.73 -4.97
C ARG A 17 -6.73 7.32 -5.64
N ALA A 18 -5.97 6.48 -4.96
CA ALA A 18 -4.75 5.90 -5.44
C ALA A 18 -4.94 5.07 -6.72
N LEU A 19 -5.95 4.21 -6.71
CA LEU A 19 -6.36 3.39 -7.85
C LEU A 19 -6.88 4.23 -9.02
N ILE A 20 -7.68 5.26 -8.75
CA ILE A 20 -8.29 6.14 -9.77
C ILE A 20 -7.24 6.97 -10.52
N LEU A 21 -6.22 7.48 -9.81
CA LEU A 21 -5.24 8.39 -10.39
C LEU A 21 -4.12 7.69 -11.18
N GLY A 22 -4.10 6.35 -11.24
CA GLY A 22 -2.98 5.60 -11.84
C GLY A 22 -1.62 5.87 -11.17
N ASN A 23 -1.61 6.56 -10.04
CA ASN A 23 -0.44 7.24 -9.50
C ASN A 23 0.57 6.30 -8.81
N PHE A 24 0.35 4.98 -8.92
CA PHE A 24 1.17 3.94 -8.30
C PHE A 24 1.89 3.05 -9.29
N TYR A 25 1.52 3.10 -10.57
CA TYR A 25 2.24 2.35 -11.59
C TYR A 25 3.71 2.81 -11.61
N GLN A 26 4.62 1.85 -11.50
CA GLN A 26 6.07 2.07 -11.47
C GLN A 26 6.60 2.86 -10.26
N ARG A 27 5.76 3.18 -9.26
CA ARG A 27 6.19 3.85 -8.02
C ARG A 27 6.34 2.86 -6.88
N LYS A 28 7.36 3.08 -6.04
CA LYS A 28 7.55 2.33 -4.80
C LYS A 28 6.55 2.82 -3.75
N VAL A 29 5.86 1.88 -3.13
CA VAL A 29 4.83 2.11 -2.13
C VAL A 29 5.13 1.36 -0.87
N LYS A 30 4.59 1.87 0.24
CA LYS A 30 4.41 1.12 1.47
C LYS A 30 2.93 0.78 1.62
N ILE A 31 2.64 -0.51 1.75
CA ILE A 31 1.29 -1.08 1.89
C ILE A 31 1.20 -1.68 3.30
N ILE A 32 0.25 -1.22 4.09
CA ILE A 32 -0.08 -1.82 5.38
C ILE A 32 -1.35 -2.65 5.18
N ARG A 33 -1.27 -3.97 5.39
CA ARG A 33 -2.43 -4.87 5.27
C ARG A 33 -2.71 -5.64 6.56
N ALA A 34 -3.97 -5.98 6.77
CA ALA A 34 -4.40 -6.85 7.86
C ALA A 34 -4.12 -8.32 7.54
N ILE A 35 -3.59 -9.04 8.52
CA ILE A 35 -3.38 -10.48 8.53
C ILE A 35 -3.99 -11.08 9.81
N ASN A 36 -4.08 -12.41 9.89
CA ASN A 36 -4.72 -13.11 11.00
C ASN A 36 -4.20 -12.71 12.40
N GLN A 37 -2.93 -12.28 12.50
CA GLN A 37 -2.27 -11.92 13.76
C GLN A 37 -1.96 -10.42 13.89
N GLY A 38 -2.58 -9.55 13.09
CA GLY A 38 -2.39 -8.10 13.18
C GLY A 38 -2.17 -7.44 11.83
N TYR A 39 -1.07 -6.71 11.69
CA TYR A 39 -0.74 -5.96 10.49
C TYR A 39 0.65 -6.33 9.97
N GLU A 40 0.79 -6.38 8.66
CA GLU A 40 2.09 -6.45 8.00
C GLU A 40 2.31 -5.24 7.10
N THR A 41 3.58 -4.90 6.90
CA THR A 41 4.02 -3.83 6.00
C THR A 41 4.77 -4.43 4.82
N ILE A 42 4.31 -4.14 3.60
CA ILE A 42 4.96 -4.48 2.35
C ILE A 42 5.52 -3.20 1.72
N VAL A 43 6.77 -3.23 1.30
CA VAL A 43 7.36 -2.15 0.48
C VAL A 43 7.69 -2.71 -0.89
N ASP A 44 6.99 -2.26 -1.92
CA ASP A 44 7.14 -2.80 -3.28
C ASP A 44 6.64 -1.78 -4.33
N THR A 45 6.78 -2.07 -5.61
CA THR A 45 6.23 -1.29 -6.72
C THR A 45 4.93 -1.90 -7.22
N ILE A 46 3.88 -1.09 -7.40
CA ILE A 46 2.64 -1.57 -8.04
C ILE A 46 2.83 -1.59 -9.56
N VAL A 47 2.51 -2.73 -10.16
CA VAL A 47 2.61 -2.95 -11.62
C VAL A 47 1.27 -3.31 -12.26
N GLY A 48 0.24 -3.60 -11.46
CA GLY A 48 -1.08 -3.94 -11.96
C GLY A 48 -2.18 -3.78 -10.92
N LEU A 49 -3.36 -3.37 -11.37
CA LEU A 49 -4.57 -3.25 -10.55
C LEU A 49 -5.68 -4.07 -11.20
N LYS A 50 -6.11 -5.14 -10.53
CA LYS A 50 -7.30 -5.94 -10.92
C LYS A 50 -8.51 -5.51 -10.10
N HIS A 51 -9.69 -6.10 -10.33
CA HIS A 51 -10.91 -5.75 -9.57
C HIS A 51 -10.69 -5.86 -8.05
N ASP A 52 -10.18 -7.01 -7.59
CA ASP A 52 -10.02 -7.30 -6.15
C ASP A 52 -8.58 -7.31 -5.65
N PHE A 53 -7.60 -7.20 -6.54
CA PHE A 53 -6.19 -7.37 -6.20
C PHE A 53 -5.31 -6.21 -6.67
N VAL A 54 -4.23 -5.99 -5.92
CA VAL A 54 -3.06 -5.21 -6.32
C VAL A 54 -1.94 -6.17 -6.66
N ILE A 55 -1.32 -6.00 -7.82
CA ILE A 55 -0.16 -6.80 -8.26
C ILE A 55 1.09 -5.95 -8.06
N THR A 56 2.07 -6.50 -7.36
CA THR A 56 3.36 -5.87 -7.14
C THR A 56 4.44 -6.42 -8.07
N ARG A 57 5.56 -5.70 -8.20
CA ARG A 57 6.67 -6.06 -9.09
C ARG A 57 7.33 -7.37 -8.66
N ASP A 58 7.40 -7.67 -7.37
CA ASP A 58 7.90 -8.94 -6.85
C ASP A 58 6.90 -10.11 -7.05
N GLY A 59 5.83 -9.92 -7.83
CA GLY A 59 4.85 -10.95 -8.17
C GLY A 59 3.79 -11.20 -7.10
N ARG A 60 3.67 -10.34 -6.07
CA ARG A 60 2.67 -10.51 -5.02
C ARG A 60 1.30 -10.07 -5.51
N SER A 61 0.28 -10.86 -5.20
CA SER A 61 -1.12 -10.49 -5.37
C SER A 61 -1.72 -10.18 -4.00
N ILE A 62 -2.02 -8.91 -3.75
CA ILE A 62 -2.52 -8.43 -2.45
C ILE A 62 -4.01 -8.14 -2.58
N PRO A 63 -4.89 -8.82 -1.81
CA PRO A 63 -6.32 -8.51 -1.81
C PRO A 63 -6.55 -7.06 -1.35
N LYS A 64 -7.30 -6.27 -2.12
CA LYS A 64 -7.61 -4.87 -1.77
C LYS A 64 -8.36 -4.75 -0.46
N SER A 65 -9.20 -5.74 -0.13
CA SER A 65 -9.92 -5.84 1.14
C SER A 65 -9.00 -5.95 2.36
N SER A 66 -7.78 -6.48 2.17
CA SER A 66 -6.79 -6.60 3.24
C SER A 66 -6.02 -5.30 3.47
N ILE A 67 -5.95 -4.40 2.47
CA ILE A 67 -5.15 -3.18 2.54
C ILE A 67 -5.85 -2.14 3.41
N LYS A 68 -5.18 -1.74 4.49
CA LYS A 68 -5.63 -0.66 5.37
C LYS A 68 -5.15 0.69 4.88
N ILE A 69 -3.86 0.78 4.59
CA ILE A 69 -3.21 2.03 4.18
C ILE A 69 -2.25 1.73 3.04
N ILE A 70 -2.18 2.64 2.07
CA ILE A 70 -1.14 2.67 1.06
C ILE A 70 -0.62 4.09 0.90
N TYR A 71 0.69 4.25 0.83
CA TYR A 71 1.31 5.53 0.51
C TYR A 71 2.55 5.34 -0.33
N GLN A 72 2.83 6.37 -1.12
CA GLN A 72 4.04 6.42 -1.92
C GLN A 72 5.23 6.76 -1.02
N ILE A 73 6.38 6.14 -1.31
CA ILE A 73 7.67 6.49 -0.72
C ILE A 73 8.39 7.48 -1.66
#